data_AF-A0A662FBB4-F1
#
_entry.id   AF-A0A662FBB4-F1
#
_cell.length_a   1.000
_cell.length_b   1.000
_cell.length_c   1.000
_cell.angle_alpha   90.00
_cell.angle_beta   90.00
_cell.angle_gamma   90.00
#
_symmetry.space_group_name_H-M   'P 1'
#
loop_
_entity.id
_entity.type
_entity.pdbx_description
1 polymer ?
#
loop_
_entity_poly.entity_id
_entity_poly.type
_entity_poly.pdbx_seq_one_letter_code
_entity_poly.pdbx_strand_id
1 'polypeptide(L)'
;MKNVSHEFRGYDIESFDRVIEVKSFKTTGVIELTSNEWIVASRMGDYYWLYIVENALDSPKIMTIQNPVKVFGNVVKKIPVVEYRYIIEDWKITLRNIFESDLHGRSVRLEV
;
A
#
# COMPACT_ATOMS: atom_id res chain seq x y z
N MET A 1 -14.63 13.48 5.08
CA MET A 1 -13.62 12.71 4.31
C MET A 1 -12.34 12.65 5.12
N LYS A 2 -11.69 11.49 5.16
CA LYS A 2 -10.47 11.20 5.93
C LYS A 2 -9.43 10.60 4.98
N ASN A 3 -8.18 11.09 5.04
CA ASN A 3 -7.05 10.43 4.40
C ASN A 3 -6.61 9.22 5.25
N VAL A 4 -6.54 8.04 4.62
CA VAL A 4 -6.16 6.77 5.24
C VAL A 4 -5.09 6.02 4.43
N SER A 5 -4.41 6.69 3.48
CA SER A 5 -3.42 6.05 2.59
C SER A 5 -2.29 5.35 3.33
N HIS A 6 -1.91 5.88 4.50
CA HIS A 6 -0.87 5.30 5.37
C HIS A 6 -1.32 4.07 6.17
N GLU A 7 -2.61 3.71 6.10
CA GLU A 7 -3.19 2.60 6.85
C GLU A 7 -3.25 1.29 6.04
N PHE A 8 -2.78 1.29 4.78
CA PHE A 8 -2.75 0.12 3.88
C PHE A 8 -4.11 -0.58 3.70
N ARG A 9 -5.20 0.20 3.74
CA ARG A 9 -6.59 -0.31 3.66
C ARG A 9 -7.03 -0.75 2.25
N GLY A 10 -6.20 -0.52 1.23
CA GLY A 10 -6.54 -0.78 -0.17
C GLY A 10 -7.34 0.35 -0.84
N TYR A 11 -7.34 1.54 -0.23
CA TYR A 11 -7.85 2.81 -0.75
C TYR A 11 -7.19 3.98 0.01
N ASP A 12 -7.23 5.19 -0.55
CA ASP A 12 -6.58 6.38 0.00
C ASP A 12 -7.48 7.24 0.88
N ILE A 13 -8.76 7.34 0.55
CA ILE A 13 -9.70 8.28 1.18
C ILE A 13 -10.96 7.54 1.61
N GLU A 14 -11.42 7.83 2.82
CA GLU A 14 -12.68 7.36 3.38
C GLU A 14 -13.68 8.52 3.52
N SER A 15 -14.91 8.32 3.06
CA SER A 15 -16.05 9.19 3.26
C SER A 15 -17.19 8.40 3.92
N PHE A 16 -18.30 9.07 4.24
CA PHE A 16 -19.46 8.42 4.82
C PHE A 16 -20.07 7.34 3.89
N ASP A 17 -20.10 7.60 2.59
CA ASP A 17 -20.78 6.78 1.58
C ASP A 17 -19.83 6.11 0.57
N ARG A 18 -18.51 6.36 0.69
CA ARG A 18 -17.52 5.95 -0.31
C ARG A 18 -16.16 5.69 0.30
N VAL A 19 -15.42 4.77 -0.31
CA VAL A 19 -13.96 4.68 -0.22
C VAL A 19 -13.37 4.98 -1.60
N ILE A 20 -12.25 5.68 -1.64
CA ILE A 20 -11.69 6.21 -2.88
C ILE A 20 -10.21 5.84 -2.97
N GLU A 21 -9.83 5.21 -4.07
CA GLU A 21 -8.44 5.03 -4.51
C GLU A 21 -8.12 6.06 -5.58
N VAL A 22 -6.97 6.73 -5.47
CA VAL A 22 -6.55 7.78 -6.41
C VAL A 22 -5.33 7.33 -7.20
N LYS A 23 -5.45 7.28 -8.53
CA LYS A 23 -4.31 7.09 -9.44
C LYS A 23 -4.08 8.37 -10.21
N SER A 24 -2.88 8.93 -10.10
CA SER A 24 -2.52 10.20 -10.74
C SER A 24 -1.38 10.02 -11.74
N PHE A 25 -1.45 10.79 -12.82
CA PHE A 25 -0.50 10.75 -13.93
C PHE A 25 -0.03 12.15 -14.27
N LYS A 26 1.25 12.29 -14.63
CA LYS A 26 1.80 13.56 -15.15
C LYS A 26 1.09 13.98 -16.44
N THR A 27 0.73 13.02 -17.30
CA THR A 27 -0.07 13.23 -18.52
C THR A 27 -1.22 12.24 -18.55
N THR A 28 -0.93 10.96 -18.82
CA THR A 28 -1.84 9.81 -18.75
C THR A 28 -0.99 8.53 -18.58
N GLY A 29 -1.61 7.36 -18.42
CA GLY A 29 -0.87 6.11 -18.30
C GLY A 29 -1.74 4.88 -18.06
N VAL A 30 -1.08 3.74 -17.85
CA VAL A 30 -1.73 2.49 -17.47
C VAL A 30 -2.20 2.58 -16.03
N ILE A 31 -3.45 2.18 -15.79
CA ILE A 31 -4.01 2.06 -14.46
C ILE A 31 -3.55 0.72 -13.87
N GLU A 32 -2.80 0.78 -12.78
CA GLU A 32 -2.35 -0.40 -12.04
C GLU A 32 -2.97 -0.39 -10.65
N LEU A 33 -3.58 -1.52 -10.26
CA LEU A 33 -4.09 -1.74 -8.92
C LEU A 33 -3.27 -2.86 -8.27
N THR A 34 -2.90 -2.66 -7.01
CA THR A 34 -2.27 -3.74 -6.22
C THR A 34 -3.27 -4.88 -5.99
N SER A 35 -2.78 -6.06 -5.62
CA SER A 35 -3.65 -7.18 -5.24
C SER A 35 -4.61 -6.79 -4.11
N ASN A 36 -4.13 -6.02 -3.13
CA ASN A 36 -4.94 -5.55 -2.02
C ASN A 36 -6.06 -4.59 -2.48
N GLU A 37 -5.73 -3.57 -3.28
CA GLU A 37 -6.71 -2.63 -3.84
C GLU A 37 -7.78 -3.35 -4.67
N TRP A 38 -7.41 -4.27 -5.57
CA TRP A 38 -8.38 -5.00 -6.39
C TRP A 38 -9.31 -5.88 -5.55
N ILE A 39 -8.78 -6.56 -4.53
CA ILE A 39 -9.57 -7.40 -3.63
C ILE A 39 -10.54 -6.55 -2.81
N VAL A 40 -10.08 -5.41 -2.26
CA VAL A 40 -10.92 -4.50 -1.49
C VAL A 40 -12.00 -3.87 -2.38
N ALA A 41 -11.65 -3.43 -3.58
CA ALA A 41 -12.60 -2.93 -4.57
C ALA A 41 -13.68 -3.97 -4.91
N SER A 42 -13.28 -5.23 -5.09
CA SER A 42 -14.22 -6.32 -5.37
C SER A 42 -15.18 -6.59 -4.21
N ARG A 43 -14.74 -6.39 -2.96
CA ARG A 43 -15.58 -6.58 -1.75
C ARG A 43 -16.53 -5.41 -1.51
N MET A 44 -16.04 -4.19 -1.73
CA MET A 44 -16.79 -2.96 -1.47
C MET A 44 -17.77 -2.61 -2.60
N GLY A 45 -17.51 -3.09 -3.83
CA GLY A 45 -18.43 -2.93 -4.96
C GLY A 45 -18.77 -1.47 -5.22
N ASP A 46 -20.05 -1.12 -5.14
CA ASP A 46 -20.56 0.23 -5.45
C ASP A 46 -20.14 1.30 -4.42
N TYR A 47 -19.59 0.89 -3.25
CA TYR A 47 -18.97 1.80 -2.29
C TYR A 47 -17.53 2.17 -2.68
N TYR A 48 -16.88 1.43 -3.58
CA TYR A 48 -15.51 1.69 -4.00
C TYR A 48 -15.46 2.56 -5.25
N TRP A 49 -14.68 3.63 -5.19
CA TRP A 49 -14.49 4.56 -6.29
C TRP A 49 -13.02 4.63 -6.67
N LEU A 50 -12.75 4.57 -7.98
CA LEU A 50 -11.43 4.85 -8.54
C LEU A 50 -11.43 6.24 -9.15
N TYR A 51 -10.56 7.12 -8.66
CA TYR A 51 -10.38 8.46 -9.18
C TYR A 51 -9.08 8.49 -9.99
N ILE A 52 -9.21 8.78 -11.28
CA ILE A 52 -8.09 8.92 -12.21
C ILE A 52 -7.84 10.40 -12.41
N VAL A 53 -6.63 10.85 -12.12
CA VAL A 53 -6.20 12.25 -12.30
C VAL A 53 -5.14 12.31 -13.40
N GLU A 54 -5.55 12.73 -14.59
CA GLU A 54 -4.65 12.99 -15.71
C GLU A 54 -4.12 14.42 -15.67
N ASN A 55 -2.96 14.68 -16.28
CA ASN A 55 -2.31 15.99 -16.32
C ASN A 55 -2.16 16.65 -14.93
N ALA A 56 -1.82 15.85 -13.90
CA ALA A 56 -1.93 16.22 -12.49
C ALA A 56 -1.08 17.44 -12.06
N LEU A 57 -0.04 17.78 -12.82
CA LEU A 57 0.87 18.90 -12.51
C LEU A 57 0.59 20.17 -13.33
N ASP A 58 -0.41 20.14 -14.22
CA ASP A 58 -0.71 21.26 -15.14
C ASP A 58 -2.20 21.62 -15.13
N SER A 59 -2.99 20.99 -15.99
CA SER A 59 -4.46 21.15 -16.05
C SER A 59 -5.15 19.83 -15.72
N PRO A 60 -5.34 19.50 -14.43
CA PRO A 60 -5.83 18.21 -14.01
C PRO A 60 -7.20 17.88 -14.58
N LYS A 61 -7.33 16.67 -15.12
CA LYS A 61 -8.61 16.10 -15.57
C LYS A 61 -8.94 14.92 -14.68
N ILE A 62 -10.08 14.97 -14.01
CA ILE A 62 -10.50 13.95 -13.06
C ILE A 62 -11.62 13.12 -13.69
N MET A 63 -11.40 11.81 -13.75
CA MET A 63 -12.42 10.81 -14.09
C MET A 63 -12.70 9.93 -12.88
N THR A 64 -13.98 9.77 -12.54
CA THR A 64 -14.41 8.97 -11.39
C THR A 64 -15.16 7.74 -11.86
N ILE A 65 -14.76 6.56 -11.38
CA ILE A 65 -15.35 5.28 -11.77
C ILE A 65 -15.86 4.58 -10.51
N GLN A 66 -17.17 4.38 -10.42
CA GLN A 66 -17.79 3.57 -9.38
C GLN A 66 -17.63 2.10 -9.72
N ASN A 67 -17.28 1.28 -8.72
CA ASN A 67 -17.13 -0.16 -8.86
C ASN A 67 -16.22 -0.55 -10.04
N PRO A 68 -14.93 -0.18 -9.99
CA PRO A 68 -13.99 -0.43 -11.10
C PRO A 68 -13.86 -1.93 -11.44
N VAL A 69 -14.12 -2.83 -10.48
CA VAL A 69 -14.14 -4.29 -10.73
C VAL A 69 -15.30 -4.67 -11.65
N LYS A 70 -16.49 -4.09 -11.48
CA LYS A 70 -17.63 -4.30 -12.39
C LYS A 70 -17.37 -3.72 -13.77
N VAL A 71 -16.67 -2.58 -13.85
CA VAL A 71 -16.39 -1.89 -15.13
C VAL A 71 -15.27 -2.58 -15.92
N PHE A 72 -14.16 -2.94 -15.26
CA PHE A 72 -12.95 -3.44 -15.92
C PHE A 72 -12.72 -4.95 -15.78
N GLY A 73 -13.55 -5.67 -15.01
CA GLY A 73 -13.32 -7.08 -14.68
C GLY A 73 -13.16 -8.00 -15.90
N ASN A 74 -13.77 -7.67 -17.03
CA ASN A 74 -13.67 -8.45 -18.27
C ASN A 74 -12.47 -8.09 -19.15
N VAL A 75 -11.77 -6.99 -18.87
CA VAL A 75 -10.64 -6.49 -19.69
C VAL A 75 -9.32 -6.41 -18.90
N VAL A 76 -9.38 -6.50 -17.57
CA VAL A 76 -8.20 -6.46 -16.71
C VAL A 76 -7.30 -7.69 -16.96
N LYS A 77 -5.99 -7.46 -16.99
CA LYS A 77 -4.99 -8.53 -17.03
C LYS A 77 -4.38 -8.68 -15.65
N LYS A 78 -4.48 -9.88 -15.07
CA LYS A 78 -3.81 -10.19 -13.80
C LYS A 78 -2.37 -10.57 -14.06
N ILE A 79 -1.44 -9.70 -13.68
CA ILE A 79 0.01 -9.96 -13.76
C ILE A 79 0.50 -10.35 -12.35
N PRO A 80 1.04 -11.56 -12.15
CA PRO A 80 1.59 -11.95 -10.85
C PRO A 80 2.87 -11.16 -10.56
N VAL A 81 2.94 -10.58 -9.36
CA VAL A 81 4.14 -9.91 -8.84
C VAL A 81 4.70 -10.77 -7.70
N VAL A 82 6.03 -10.96 -7.67
CA VAL A 82 6.68 -11.71 -6.59
C VAL A 82 6.80 -10.82 -5.36
N GLU A 83 6.06 -11.15 -4.31
CA GLU A 83 6.25 -10.56 -2.98
C GLU A 83 7.12 -11.50 -2.14
N TYR A 84 8.22 -10.97 -1.60
CA TYR A 84 9.07 -11.73 -0.69
C TYR A 84 8.57 -11.60 0.75
N ARG A 85 8.47 -12.74 1.44
CA ARG A 85 8.29 -12.77 2.90
C ARG A 85 9.61 -13.15 3.54
N TYR A 86 10.15 -12.26 4.37
CA TYR A 86 11.34 -12.55 5.17
C TYR A 86 10.91 -13.14 6.52
N ILE A 87 11.53 -14.25 6.91
CA ILE A 87 11.27 -14.94 8.17
C ILE A 87 12.62 -15.06 8.90
N ILE A 88 12.66 -14.64 10.16
CA ILE A 88 13.82 -14.79 11.03
C ILE A 88 13.37 -15.58 12.25
N GLU A 89 13.63 -16.87 12.25
CA GLU A 89 13.16 -17.79 13.31
C GLU A 89 13.90 -17.53 14.63
N ASP A 90 15.22 -17.35 14.57
CA ASP A 90 16.10 -17.28 15.74
C ASP A 90 16.50 -15.85 16.15
N TRP A 91 15.64 -14.85 15.90
CA TRP A 91 15.98 -13.44 16.11
C TRP A 91 16.48 -13.13 17.54
N LYS A 92 15.98 -13.86 18.55
CA LYS A 92 16.42 -13.71 19.95
C LYS A 92 17.85 -14.20 20.17
N ILE A 93 18.24 -15.30 19.53
CA ILE A 93 19.61 -15.83 19.60
C ILE A 93 20.56 -14.85 18.91
N THR A 94 20.17 -14.36 17.73
CA THR A 94 20.95 -13.35 17.01
C THR A 94 21.17 -12.10 17.85
N LEU A 95 20.13 -11.55 18.47
CA LEU A 95 20.26 -10.38 19.33
C LEU A 95 21.13 -10.65 20.55
N ARG A 96 20.94 -11.80 21.23
CA ARG A 96 21.76 -12.15 22.40
C ARG A 96 23.24 -12.19 22.06
N ASN A 97 23.61 -12.82 20.96
CA ASN A 97 25.01 -12.93 20.53
C ASN A 97 25.62 -11.56 20.23
N ILE A 98 24.85 -10.64 19.63
CA ILE A 98 25.27 -9.25 19.38
C ILE A 98 25.52 -8.54 20.72
N PHE A 99 24.55 -8.55 21.62
CA PHE A 99 24.68 -7.88 22.93
C PHE A 99 25.81 -8.47 23.80
N GLU A 100 25.99 -9.79 23.79
CA GLU A 100 27.10 -10.44 24.50
C GLU A 100 28.46 -10.08 23.88
N SER A 101 28.55 -9.96 22.56
CA SER A 101 29.77 -9.54 21.87
C SER A 101 30.11 -8.05 22.10
N ASP A 102 29.10 -7.19 22.19
CA ASP A 102 29.27 -5.76 22.47
C ASP A 102 29.70 -5.50 23.93
N LEU A 103 29.22 -6.32 24.87
CA LEU A 103 29.65 -6.31 26.27
C LEU A 103 31.11 -6.74 26.44
N HIS A 104 31.61 -7.66 25.62
CA HIS A 104 33.03 -8.03 25.60
C HIS A 104 33.92 -6.97 24.93
N GLY A 105 33.35 -6.08 24.10
CA GLY A 105 34.05 -4.95 23.48
C GLY A 105 34.08 -3.67 24.31
N ARG A 106 33.21 -3.52 25.31
CA ARG A 106 33.19 -2.39 26.25
C ARG A 106 33.58 -2.86 27.65
N SER A 107 34.88 -2.87 27.92
CA SER A 107 35.38 -2.72 29.29
C SER A 107 34.99 -1.33 29.79
N VAL A 108 33.76 -1.18 30.28
CA VAL A 108 33.40 -0.07 31.15
C VAL A 108 33.48 -0.63 32.56
N ARG A 109 34.57 -0.27 33.24
CA ARG A 109 34.63 -0.29 34.69
C ARG A 109 33.40 0.44 35.22
N LEU A 110 32.50 -0.31 35.85
CA LEU A 110 31.64 0.27 36.87
C LEU A 110 32.28 -0.11 38.21
N GLU A 111 33.11 0.81 38.71
CA GLU A 111 33.38 0.90 40.14
C GLU A 111 32.14 1.52 40.81
N VAL A 112 31.83 0.93 41.99
CA VAL A 112 30.91 1.33 43.07
C VAL A 112 29.41 1.42 42.81
#